data_AF-A0A075LJ22-F1
#
_entry.id   AF-A0A075LJ22-F1
#
_cell.length_a   1.000
_cell.length_b   1.000
_cell.length_c   1.000
_cell.angle_alpha   90.00
_cell.angle_beta   90.00
_cell.angle_gamma   90.00
#
_symmetry.space_group_name_H-M   'P 1'
#
loop_
_entity.id
_entity.type
_entity.pdbx_description
1 polymer ?
#
loop_
_entity_poly.entity_id
_entity_poly.type
_entity_poly.pdbx_seq_one_letter_code
_entity_poly.pdbx_strand_id
1 'polypeptide(L)'
;MTEKHYLVANKRLQQGEYGSNPMWVLAEEIGENELRKVYFRQMHEIKGQKYWLIYKTKDDYLGITIERRRDLTIPHVTNKFVYELDCPDERLAYEALFRFVEERLWVGEKIELYSCYDGEEDAARRTACDTVIHLDSGLYITGGATFPISKENQVADLARKFRWCERQYVVIQR
;
A
#
# COMPACT_ATOMS: atom_id res chain seq x y z
N MET A 1 -3.13 17.81 -9.76
CA MET A 1 -4.00 16.95 -8.95
C MET A 1 -3.14 15.81 -8.43
N THR A 2 -3.34 15.41 -7.19
CA THR A 2 -2.57 14.32 -6.55
C THR A 2 -3.37 13.04 -6.67
N GLU A 3 -2.74 11.94 -7.09
CA GLU A 3 -3.39 10.63 -7.08
C GLU A 3 -3.50 10.13 -5.65
N LYS A 4 -4.65 9.55 -5.33
CA LYS A 4 -5.01 9.00 -4.02
C LYS A 4 -5.36 7.53 -4.19
N HIS A 5 -4.85 6.71 -3.30
CA HIS A 5 -5.20 5.30 -3.23
C HIS A 5 -5.92 5.00 -1.92
N TYR A 6 -6.84 4.06 -1.98
CA TYR A 6 -7.66 3.65 -0.88
C TYR A 6 -7.64 2.14 -0.76
N LEU A 7 -7.59 1.66 0.48
CA LEU A 7 -7.73 0.26 0.83
C LEU A 7 -8.98 0.10 1.69
N VAL A 8 -9.85 -0.84 1.33
CA VAL A 8 -11.15 -1.01 1.98
C VAL A 8 -11.38 -2.47 2.38
N ALA A 9 -11.71 -2.68 3.65
CA ALA A 9 -11.86 -4.00 4.26
C ALA A 9 -13.19 -4.18 5.01
N ASN A 10 -13.66 -5.41 5.10
CA ASN A 10 -14.87 -5.79 5.84
C ASN A 10 -14.68 -5.72 7.37
N LYS A 11 -13.42 -5.77 7.83
CA LYS A 11 -13.00 -5.69 9.24
C LYS A 11 -11.97 -4.59 9.45
N ARG A 12 -11.74 -4.22 10.72
CA ARG A 12 -10.70 -3.24 11.06
C ARG A 12 -9.32 -3.86 10.82
N LEU A 13 -8.52 -3.14 10.06
CA LEU A 13 -7.10 -3.39 9.87
C LEU A 13 -6.28 -2.55 10.84
N GLN A 14 -5.10 -3.06 11.16
CA GLN A 14 -4.08 -2.32 11.88
C GLN A 14 -3.56 -1.20 10.97
N GLN A 15 -3.41 -0.01 11.54
CA GLN A 15 -2.86 1.16 10.86
C GLN A 15 -1.36 1.23 11.10
N GLY A 16 -0.66 1.93 10.20
CA GLY A 16 0.76 2.17 10.31
C GLY A 16 1.48 1.95 8.99
N GLU A 17 2.80 1.87 9.11
CA GLU A 17 3.74 1.70 8.02
C GLU A 17 4.13 0.22 7.90
N TYR A 18 4.20 -0.30 6.68
CA TYR A 18 4.52 -1.70 6.40
C TYR A 18 5.51 -1.82 5.24
N GLY A 19 6.43 -2.79 5.33
CA GLY A 19 7.41 -3.10 4.29
C GLY A 19 8.66 -2.23 4.30
N SER A 20 8.54 -0.98 4.76
CA SER A 20 9.69 -0.12 5.01
C SER A 20 10.49 -0.58 6.23
N ASN A 21 11.74 -0.12 6.30
CA ASN A 21 12.70 -0.49 7.35
C ASN A 21 13.36 0.77 7.96
N PRO A 22 12.59 1.58 8.71
CA PRO A 22 13.13 2.75 9.40
C PRO A 22 14.07 2.36 10.53
N MET A 23 15.07 3.19 10.78
CA MET A 23 15.89 3.11 11.99
C MET A 23 15.70 4.36 12.85
N TRP A 24 15.57 4.14 14.15
CA TRP A 24 15.56 5.20 15.15
C TRP A 24 16.95 5.29 15.79
N VAL A 25 17.60 6.44 15.69
CA VAL A 25 18.94 6.67 16.24
C VAL A 25 18.90 7.92 17.12
N LEU A 26 19.54 7.90 18.28
CA LEU A 26 19.66 9.11 19.10
C LEU A 26 20.42 10.19 18.33
N ALA A 27 19.97 11.44 18.46
CA ALA A 27 20.56 12.55 17.70
C ALA A 27 22.04 12.77 18.02
N GLU A 28 22.48 12.40 19.22
CA GLU A 28 23.86 12.52 19.70
C GLU A 28 24.76 11.37 19.24
N GLU A 29 24.18 10.24 18.81
CA GLU A 29 24.92 9.02 18.46
C GLU A 29 25.33 8.94 16.98
N ILE A 30 24.79 9.83 16.14
CA ILE A 30 25.04 9.81 14.70
C ILE A 30 25.72 11.10 14.23
N GLY A 31 26.84 10.95 13.52
CA GLY A 31 27.60 12.09 13.01
C GLY A 31 26.89 12.77 11.83
N GLU A 32 27.07 14.09 11.68
CA GLU A 32 26.47 14.87 10.58
C GLU A 32 26.84 14.33 9.19
N ASN A 33 28.08 13.83 9.03
CA ASN A 33 28.55 13.23 7.79
C ASN A 33 27.83 11.91 7.45
N GLU A 34 27.44 11.13 8.45
CA GLU A 34 26.66 9.91 8.25
C GLU A 34 25.21 10.24 7.92
N LEU A 35 24.62 11.19 8.65
CA LEU A 35 23.29 11.71 8.35
C LEU A 35 23.17 12.26 6.92
N ARG A 36 24.22 12.84 6.34
CA ARG A 36 24.20 13.35 4.96
C ARG A 36 24.17 12.24 3.91
N LYS A 37 24.53 11.01 4.27
CA LYS A 37 24.57 9.85 3.36
C LYS A 37 23.28 9.03 3.35
N VAL A 38 22.40 9.21 4.33
CA VAL A 38 21.13 8.48 4.38
C VAL A 38 20.16 9.04 3.35
N TYR A 39 19.28 8.19 2.84
CA TYR A 39 18.29 8.55 1.84
C TYR A 39 17.25 9.55 2.37
N PHE A 40 16.72 9.27 3.56
CA PHE A 40 15.76 10.15 4.24
C PHE A 40 16.09 10.27 5.72
N ARG A 41 15.86 11.45 6.29
CA ARG A 41 16.01 11.74 7.71
C ARG A 41 14.97 12.73 8.20
N GLN A 42 14.40 12.46 9.37
CA GLN A 42 13.51 13.39 10.07
C GLN A 42 13.80 13.36 11.56
N MET A 43 13.92 14.53 12.17
CA MET A 43 14.13 14.65 13.61
C MET A 43 12.80 14.63 14.34
N HIS A 44 12.74 13.87 15.43
CA HIS A 44 11.60 13.79 16.34
C HIS A 44 12.08 13.97 17.78
N GLU A 45 11.23 14.55 18.61
CA GLU A 45 11.47 14.64 20.05
C GLU A 45 10.54 13.68 20.79
N ILE A 46 11.12 12.72 21.51
CA ILE A 46 10.39 11.68 22.24
C ILE A 46 10.87 11.72 23.69
N LYS A 47 9.94 12.03 24.61
CA LYS A 47 10.22 12.14 26.06
C LYS A 47 11.40 13.09 26.38
N GLY A 48 11.53 14.19 25.63
CA GLY A 48 12.59 15.20 25.80
C GLY A 48 13.95 14.81 25.23
N GLN A 49 14.07 13.64 24.60
CA GLN A 49 15.26 13.24 23.85
C GLN A 49 15.01 13.36 22.35
N LYS A 50 16.04 13.78 21.61
CA LYS A 50 15.97 13.93 20.16
C LYS A 50 16.44 12.63 19.48
N TYR A 51 15.64 12.18 18.53
CA TYR A 51 15.93 11.01 17.70
C TYR A 51 15.84 11.39 16.23
N TRP A 52 16.68 10.75 15.41
CA TRP A 52 16.51 10.71 13.97
C TRP A 52 15.77 9.43 13.58
N LEU A 53 14.66 9.61 12.87
CA LEU A 53 14.08 8.58 12.02
C LEU A 53 14.83 8.62 10.69
N ILE A 54 15.54 7.55 10.36
CA ILE A 54 16.37 7.48 9.14
C ILE A 54 16.04 6.25 8.30
N TYR A 55 16.15 6.44 6.98
CA TYR A 55 16.15 5.37 5.99
C TYR A 55 17.48 5.44 5.27
N LYS A 56 18.26 4.36 5.34
CA LYS A 56 19.63 4.34 4.78
C LYS A 56 19.59 4.40 3.27
N THR A 57 18.69 3.62 2.66
CA THR A 57 18.54 3.50 1.21
C THR A 57 17.11 3.86 0.78
N LYS A 58 16.91 4.02 -0.53
CA LYS A 58 15.56 4.17 -1.10
C LYS A 58 14.71 2.94 -0.80
N ASP A 59 15.29 1.75 -0.89
CA ASP A 59 14.59 0.48 -0.66
C ASP A 59 14.08 0.37 0.78
N ASP A 60 14.84 0.89 1.77
CA ASP A 60 14.38 0.96 3.17
C ASP A 60 13.16 1.87 3.33
N TYR A 61 13.04 2.92 2.50
CA TYR A 61 11.93 3.88 2.55
C TYR A 61 10.68 3.36 1.83
N LEU A 62 10.85 2.45 0.87
CA LEU A 62 9.72 1.94 0.09
C LEU A 62 8.88 0.97 0.91
N GLY A 63 7.58 1.26 0.96
CA GLY A 63 6.61 0.48 1.70
C GLY A 63 5.20 1.00 1.42
N ILE A 64 4.29 0.72 2.34
CA ILE A 64 2.94 1.28 2.35
C ILE A 64 2.63 1.92 3.69
N THR A 65 1.80 2.96 3.67
CA THR A 65 1.20 3.51 4.89
C THR A 65 -0.31 3.38 4.81
N ILE A 66 -0.92 2.92 5.89
CA ILE A 66 -2.37 2.69 5.97
C ILE A 66 -2.94 3.54 7.11
N GLU A 67 -3.79 4.51 6.75
CA GLU A 67 -4.43 5.43 7.69
C GLU A 67 -5.95 5.42 7.55
N ARG A 68 -6.67 5.25 8.66
CA ARG A 68 -8.12 5.10 8.62
C ARG A 68 -8.81 6.43 8.30
N ARG A 69 -9.71 6.41 7.32
CA ARG A 69 -10.62 7.53 7.00
C ARG A 69 -12.03 7.17 7.46
N ARG A 70 -12.51 7.85 8.52
CA ARG A 70 -13.81 7.53 9.14
C ARG A 70 -15.00 8.12 8.41
N ASP A 71 -14.81 9.31 7.84
CA ASP A 71 -15.88 10.11 7.25
C ASP A 71 -15.85 10.06 5.71
N LEU A 72 -14.97 9.23 5.13
CA LEU A 72 -14.86 9.04 3.70
C LEU A 72 -15.78 7.91 3.25
N THR A 73 -16.58 8.18 2.22
CA THR A 73 -17.39 7.19 1.51
C THR A 73 -16.89 7.10 0.08
N ILE A 74 -16.76 5.89 -0.44
CA ILE A 74 -16.39 5.64 -1.85
C ILE A 74 -17.54 4.81 -2.45
N PRO A 75 -18.34 5.32 -3.39
CA PRO A 75 -19.53 4.62 -3.89
C PRO A 75 -19.24 3.26 -4.56
N HIS A 76 -17.99 3.04 -4.96
CA HIS A 76 -17.57 1.89 -5.76
C HIS A 76 -17.16 0.67 -4.95
N VAL A 77 -16.90 0.85 -3.65
CA VAL A 77 -16.47 -0.22 -2.75
C VAL A 77 -17.67 -0.75 -1.97
N THR A 78 -17.59 -2.00 -1.53
CA THR A 78 -18.69 -2.65 -0.78
C THR A 78 -18.34 -2.86 0.69
N ASN A 79 -17.04 -2.90 0.99
CA ASN A 79 -16.51 -2.97 2.34
C ASN A 79 -16.67 -1.62 3.08
N LYS A 80 -16.70 -1.68 4.41
CA LYS A 80 -17.07 -0.52 5.25
C LYS A 80 -15.91 0.24 5.88
N PHE A 81 -14.75 -0.39 6.04
CA PHE A 81 -13.60 0.27 6.69
C PHE A 81 -12.67 0.79 5.61
N VAL A 82 -12.73 2.10 5.39
CA VAL A 82 -11.91 2.81 4.40
C VAL A 82 -10.61 3.30 5.05
N TYR A 83 -9.52 3.12 4.32
CA TYR A 83 -8.18 3.59 4.67
C TYR A 83 -7.59 4.34 3.48
N GLU A 84 -6.97 5.49 3.73
CA GLU A 84 -6.03 6.07 2.77
C GLU A 84 -4.79 5.16 2.76
N LEU A 85 -4.35 4.84 1.56
CA LEU A 85 -3.21 3.98 1.27
C LEU A 85 -2.17 4.83 0.57
N ASP A 86 -1.07 5.14 1.25
CA ASP A 86 0.13 5.61 0.58
C ASP A 86 0.88 4.38 0.06
N CYS A 87 0.94 4.22 -1.26
CA CYS A 87 1.59 3.09 -1.92
C CYS A 87 2.20 3.58 -3.24
N PRO A 88 3.49 3.98 -3.22
CA PRO A 88 4.19 4.43 -4.42
C PRO A 88 4.13 3.40 -5.55
N ASP A 89 4.13 3.85 -6.81
CA ASP A 89 4.21 2.98 -8.00
C ASP A 89 5.62 2.41 -8.18
N GLU A 90 6.01 1.56 -7.22
CA GLU A 90 7.33 0.95 -7.10
C GLU A 90 7.16 -0.50 -6.66
N ARG A 91 7.99 -1.40 -7.22
CA ARG A 91 7.87 -2.85 -6.98
C ARG A 91 7.90 -3.22 -5.50
N LEU A 92 8.78 -2.61 -4.71
CA LEU A 92 8.91 -2.92 -3.28
C LEU A 92 7.68 -2.47 -2.47
N ALA A 93 7.05 -1.36 -2.84
CA ALA A 93 5.79 -0.93 -2.22
C ALA A 93 4.65 -1.90 -2.57
N TYR A 94 4.62 -2.43 -3.79
CA TYR A 94 3.67 -3.47 -4.17
C TYR A 94 3.92 -4.80 -3.47
N GLU A 95 5.17 -5.21 -3.27
CA GLU A 95 5.49 -6.38 -2.45
C GLU A 95 4.99 -6.20 -1.00
N ALA A 96 5.16 -5.00 -0.43
CA ALA A 96 4.62 -4.67 0.89
C ALA A 96 3.07 -4.73 0.91
N LEU A 97 2.40 -4.17 -0.11
CA LEU A 97 0.95 -4.23 -0.27
C LEU A 97 0.44 -5.67 -0.33
N PHE A 98 1.00 -6.50 -1.22
CA PHE A 98 0.51 -7.86 -1.39
C PHE A 98 0.85 -8.76 -0.21
N ARG A 99 2.00 -8.58 0.46
CA ARG A 99 2.29 -9.26 1.72
C ARG A 99 1.31 -8.86 2.81
N PHE A 100 1.04 -7.57 2.97
CA PHE A 100 0.05 -7.08 3.93
C PHE A 100 -1.34 -7.68 3.68
N VAL A 101 -1.78 -7.69 2.42
CA VAL A 101 -3.08 -8.29 2.05
C VAL A 101 -3.08 -9.80 2.35
N GLU A 102 -2.04 -10.53 1.96
CA GLU A 102 -1.90 -11.97 2.18
C GLU A 102 -2.02 -12.36 3.65
N GLU A 103 -1.37 -11.60 4.54
CA GLU A 103 -1.38 -11.82 6.00
C GLU A 103 -2.73 -11.51 6.66
N ARG A 104 -3.56 -10.66 6.04
CA ARG A 104 -4.82 -10.16 6.64
C ARG A 104 -6.07 -10.76 6.04
N LEU A 105 -5.97 -11.36 4.86
CA LEU A 105 -7.09 -11.89 4.10
C LEU A 105 -7.34 -13.36 4.42
N TRP A 106 -8.49 -13.67 5.01
CA TRP A 106 -8.93 -15.04 5.32
C TRP A 106 -9.83 -15.58 4.20
N VAL A 107 -10.06 -16.89 4.20
CA VAL A 107 -10.93 -17.56 3.21
C VAL A 107 -12.33 -16.93 3.20
N GLY A 108 -12.82 -16.57 2.01
CA GLY A 108 -14.12 -15.92 1.81
C GLY A 108 -14.13 -14.42 2.10
N GLU A 109 -12.99 -13.83 2.47
CA GLU A 109 -12.84 -12.38 2.59
C GLU A 109 -12.32 -11.76 1.29
N LYS A 110 -12.59 -10.47 1.13
CA LYS A 110 -11.99 -9.63 0.10
C LYS A 110 -11.47 -8.31 0.67
N ILE A 111 -10.36 -7.84 0.11
CA ILE A 111 -9.89 -6.47 0.23
C ILE A 111 -10.14 -5.77 -1.11
N GLU A 112 -10.63 -4.55 -1.03
CA GLU A 112 -10.91 -3.72 -2.19
C GLU A 112 -9.88 -2.58 -2.20
N LEU A 113 -9.34 -2.27 -3.38
CA LEU A 113 -8.50 -1.09 -3.58
C LEU A 113 -9.20 -0.15 -4.57
N TYR A 114 -9.01 1.14 -4.38
CA TYR A 114 -9.51 2.15 -5.31
C TYR A 114 -8.48 3.26 -5.48
N SER A 115 -8.22 3.66 -6.73
CA SER A 115 -7.37 4.82 -7.04
C SER A 115 -8.19 5.90 -7.74
N CYS A 116 -8.00 7.17 -7.40
CA CYS A 116 -8.57 8.32 -8.11
C CYS A 116 -7.71 9.56 -7.88
N TYR A 117 -7.98 10.66 -8.59
CA TYR A 117 -7.41 11.94 -8.17
C TYR A 117 -8.16 12.48 -6.94
N ASP A 118 -7.46 13.29 -6.14
CA ASP A 118 -8.04 13.99 -4.99
C ASP A 118 -9.31 14.77 -5.40
N GLY A 119 -10.44 14.47 -4.74
CA GLY A 119 -11.75 15.04 -5.04
C GLY A 119 -12.58 14.29 -6.09
N GLU A 120 -12.08 13.17 -6.62
CA GLU A 120 -12.79 12.32 -7.60
C GLU A 120 -13.32 11.01 -7.02
N GLU A 121 -13.46 10.90 -5.70
CA GLU A 121 -13.86 9.65 -5.03
C GLU A 121 -15.24 9.14 -5.49
N ASP A 122 -16.13 10.06 -5.85
CA ASP A 122 -17.48 9.77 -6.36
C ASP A 122 -17.54 9.65 -7.89
N ALA A 123 -16.44 9.93 -8.60
CA ALA A 123 -16.40 9.91 -10.05
C ALA A 123 -16.58 8.49 -10.60
N ALA A 124 -17.17 8.37 -11.80
CA ALA A 124 -17.40 7.07 -12.42
C ALA A 124 -16.07 6.32 -12.65
N ARG A 125 -16.05 5.04 -12.28
CA ARG A 125 -14.91 4.13 -12.50
C ARG A 125 -14.55 3.98 -13.96
N ARG A 126 -13.27 3.74 -14.21
CA ARG A 126 -12.76 3.27 -15.50
C ARG A 126 -12.74 1.75 -15.48
N THR A 127 -13.88 1.14 -15.80
CA THR A 127 -14.07 -0.33 -15.77
C THR A 127 -13.07 -1.11 -16.63
N ALA A 128 -12.52 -0.49 -17.67
CA ALA A 128 -11.44 -1.08 -18.48
C ALA A 128 -10.13 -1.30 -17.70
N CYS A 129 -9.93 -0.61 -16.58
CA CYS A 129 -8.77 -0.75 -15.70
C CYS A 129 -9.04 -1.66 -14.49
N ASP A 130 -10.30 -2.04 -14.26
CA ASP A 130 -10.70 -2.83 -13.11
C ASP A 130 -9.95 -4.17 -13.10
N THR A 131 -9.51 -4.56 -11.90
CA THR A 131 -8.66 -5.72 -11.71
C THR A 131 -9.24 -6.64 -10.63
N VAL A 132 -9.26 -7.94 -10.90
CA VAL A 132 -9.70 -8.96 -9.94
C VAL A 132 -8.58 -9.96 -9.72
N ILE A 133 -8.21 -10.16 -8.47
CA ILE A 133 -7.11 -11.02 -8.04
C ILE A 133 -7.69 -12.11 -7.15
N HIS A 134 -7.66 -13.35 -7.63
CA HIS A 134 -8.02 -14.55 -6.86
C HIS A 134 -6.75 -15.24 -6.39
N LEU A 135 -6.43 -15.12 -5.10
CA LEU A 135 -5.19 -15.66 -4.55
C LEU A 135 -5.19 -17.20 -4.53
N ASP A 136 -6.30 -17.81 -4.12
CA ASP A 136 -6.41 -19.27 -3.96
C ASP A 136 -6.41 -20.01 -5.31
N SER A 137 -7.09 -19.45 -6.34
CA SER A 137 -7.07 -20.01 -7.69
C SER A 137 -5.88 -19.53 -8.53
N GLY A 138 -5.07 -18.59 -8.02
CA GLY A 138 -3.90 -18.05 -8.71
C GLY A 138 -4.26 -17.31 -10.01
N LEU A 139 -5.31 -16.49 -10.01
CA LEU A 139 -5.77 -15.75 -11.20
C LEU A 139 -5.65 -14.24 -10.98
N TYR A 140 -5.06 -13.56 -11.97
CA TYR A 140 -4.98 -12.11 -12.06
C TYR A 140 -5.72 -11.67 -13.33
N ILE A 141 -6.85 -10.98 -13.18
CA ILE A 141 -7.74 -10.58 -14.27
C ILE A 141 -7.70 -9.06 -14.36
N THR A 142 -7.32 -8.51 -15.51
CA THR A 142 -7.30 -7.06 -15.74
C THR A 142 -7.55 -6.76 -17.23
N GLY A 143 -8.26 -5.68 -17.53
CA GLY A 143 -8.51 -5.26 -18.92
C GLY A 143 -9.17 -6.33 -19.81
N GLY A 144 -9.97 -7.22 -19.21
CA GLY A 144 -10.61 -8.34 -19.91
C GLY A 144 -9.69 -9.54 -20.21
N ALA A 145 -8.42 -9.48 -19.83
CA ALA A 145 -7.47 -10.59 -19.95
C ALA A 145 -7.24 -11.29 -18.61
N THR A 146 -6.98 -12.59 -18.65
CA THR A 146 -6.66 -13.42 -17.48
C THR A 146 -5.24 -13.91 -17.55
N PHE A 147 -4.50 -13.74 -16.45
CA PHE A 147 -3.11 -14.14 -16.30
C PHE A 147 -2.96 -15.05 -15.07
N PRO A 148 -2.14 -16.11 -15.14
CA PRO A 148 -1.84 -16.92 -13.96
C PRO A 148 -0.95 -16.14 -12.98
N ILE A 149 -1.09 -16.41 -11.68
CA ILE A 149 -0.18 -15.96 -10.63
C ILE A 149 0.78 -17.10 -10.29
N SER A 150 2.07 -16.81 -10.17
CA SER A 150 3.07 -17.82 -9.77
C SER A 150 2.73 -18.43 -8.41
N LYS A 151 2.69 -19.77 -8.32
CA LYS A 151 2.47 -20.49 -7.05
C LYS A 151 3.69 -20.51 -6.14
N GLU A 152 4.88 -20.36 -6.70
CA GLU A 152 6.14 -20.40 -5.94
C GLU A 152 6.39 -19.11 -5.18
N ASN A 153 5.98 -17.98 -5.74
CA ASN A 153 6.11 -16.66 -5.12
C ASN A 153 5.02 -15.72 -5.62
N GLN A 154 3.83 -15.82 -4.99
CA GLN A 154 2.65 -15.04 -5.37
C GLN A 154 2.88 -13.54 -5.21
N VAL A 155 3.45 -13.12 -4.07
CA VAL A 155 3.70 -11.70 -3.75
C VAL A 155 4.61 -11.04 -4.80
N ALA A 156 5.76 -11.63 -5.11
CA ALA A 156 6.69 -11.05 -6.07
C ALA A 156 6.11 -11.00 -7.50
N ASP A 157 5.36 -12.02 -7.91
CA ASP A 157 4.73 -12.03 -9.24
C ASP A 157 3.62 -10.98 -9.37
N LEU A 158 2.79 -10.82 -8.32
CA LEU A 158 1.78 -9.77 -8.26
C LEU A 158 2.41 -8.39 -8.28
N ALA A 159 3.45 -8.15 -7.47
CA ALA A 159 4.16 -6.88 -7.45
C ALA A 159 4.80 -6.52 -8.80
N ARG A 160 5.22 -7.52 -9.59
CA ARG A 160 5.72 -7.28 -10.94
C ARG A 160 4.61 -6.88 -11.92
N LYS A 161 3.42 -7.47 -11.79
CA LYS A 161 2.28 -7.32 -12.74
C LYS A 161 1.39 -6.12 -12.44
N PHE A 162 1.20 -5.82 -11.16
CA PHE A 162 0.27 -4.80 -10.71
C PHE A 162 0.74 -3.41 -11.07
N ARG A 163 -0.16 -2.56 -11.57
CA ARG A 163 0.07 -1.14 -11.79
C ARG A 163 -1.19 -0.39 -11.44
N TRP A 164 -1.01 0.78 -10.82
CA TRP A 164 -2.11 1.71 -10.62
C TRP A 164 -2.63 2.23 -11.95
N CYS A 165 -3.92 2.49 -11.98
CA CYS A 165 -4.59 3.21 -13.05
C CYS A 165 -5.56 4.21 -12.42
N GLU A 166 -5.77 5.34 -13.09
CA GLU A 166 -6.73 6.35 -12.68
C GLU A 166 -8.16 5.75 -12.61
N ARG A 167 -8.90 6.02 -11.52
CA ARG A 167 -10.28 5.55 -11.30
C ARG A 167 -10.43 4.03 -11.43
N GLN A 168 -9.37 3.32 -11.06
CA GLN A 168 -9.29 1.86 -11.04
C GLN A 168 -9.87 1.30 -9.76
N TYR A 169 -10.67 0.25 -9.91
CA TYR A 169 -11.12 -0.57 -8.79
C TYR A 169 -10.50 -1.95 -8.85
N VAL A 170 -9.95 -2.39 -7.72
CA VAL A 170 -9.28 -3.68 -7.57
C VAL A 170 -9.97 -4.50 -6.49
N VAL A 171 -10.23 -5.77 -6.76
CA VAL A 171 -10.72 -6.73 -5.76
C VAL A 171 -9.70 -7.83 -5.58
N ILE A 172 -9.23 -8.03 -4.35
CA ILE A 172 -8.34 -9.12 -3.97
C ILE A 172 -9.09 -10.05 -3.03
N GLN A 173 -9.21 -11.33 -3.38
CA GLN A 173 -10.03 -12.29 -2.65
C GLN A 173 -9.37 -13.67 -2.53
N ARG A 174 -9.75 -14.37 -1.46
CA ARG A 174 -9.48 -15.81 -1.25
C ARG A 174 -10.77 -16.60 -1.41
#